data_AF-A0AA40E3T5-F1
#
_entry.id   AF-A0AA40E3T5-F1
#
_cell.length_a   1.000
_cell.length_b   1.000
_cell.length_c   1.000
_cell.angle_alpha   90.00
_cell.angle_beta   90.00
_cell.angle_gamma   90.00
#
_symmetry.space_group_name_H-M   'P 1'
#
loop_
_entity.id
_entity.type
_entity.pdbx_description
1 polymer ?
#
loop_
_entity_poly.entity_id
_entity_poly.type
_entity_poly.pdbx_seq_one_letter_code
_entity_poly.pdbx_strand_id
1 'polypeptide(L)'
;METPAIPMPKDERERHILGKLSLIRDQLLLLKRDRTNYIRSQDVMVLYEQVVEQVKELNQIRKHEEDKRENRLDRVLESCFQLLSLFFMTIGRTTEAPAAYALTSTIKRLVDHLTEAGLFSAKDLDSISNTLGNLYAILKNPNSAHSPYMVELLANRVELCKTSLANLRKRLQQWDEPLPAIHEKLISILRSMSLASTKAKFSTTEVQKLQAQLQEIEASRVGGKFVNSEGKVPSGSDELSDLLSRCLRWSDIVLERQGGIPENFRAKYEVLIGIRNDLEKLSLTQAWSLRETDLYDFQRELDKIDESRVDGNWLDDEGQPAELYVQRTLLYLIRRSYGYIYYLMISSEPVSEALLPIYNQLQTLKRCLLEVKNSGGVSTVRELYPYSMKLHSIDNMRVDGKFMVGNDIPEGQGSVSELLAECFDLSYELRVAVEEQPAVTADA
;
A
#
# COMPACT_ATOMS: atom_id res chain seq x y z
N MET A 1 9.04 -23.68 -13.48
CA MET A 1 8.87 -23.04 -14.79
C MET A 1 9.33 -21.60 -14.69
N GLU A 2 10.29 -21.22 -15.53
CA GLU A 2 10.88 -19.88 -15.59
C GLU A 2 9.87 -18.90 -16.18
N THR A 3 9.76 -17.71 -15.60
CA THR A 3 9.09 -16.54 -16.21
C THR A 3 9.55 -16.44 -17.68
N PRO A 4 8.66 -16.16 -18.66
CA PRO A 4 9.03 -16.13 -20.08
C PRO A 4 10.32 -15.32 -20.25
N ALA A 5 11.32 -15.92 -20.92
CA ALA A 5 12.66 -15.37 -20.99
C ALA A 5 12.64 -14.00 -21.67
N ILE A 6 12.64 -12.94 -20.86
CA ILE A 6 12.72 -11.57 -21.33
C ILE A 6 14.05 -11.43 -22.08
N PRO A 7 14.04 -10.92 -23.32
CA PRO A 7 15.21 -10.96 -24.19
C PRO A 7 16.39 -10.19 -23.57
N MET A 8 17.60 -10.68 -23.82
CA MET A 8 18.82 -9.95 -23.47
C MET A 8 18.91 -8.66 -24.31
N PRO A 9 19.53 -7.59 -23.76
CA PRO A 9 19.82 -6.39 -24.54
C PRO A 9 20.62 -6.74 -25.80
N LYS A 10 20.22 -6.14 -26.93
CA LYS A 10 20.93 -6.34 -28.21
C LYS A 10 22.24 -5.56 -28.24
N ASP A 11 22.22 -4.31 -27.76
CA ASP A 11 23.40 -3.44 -27.66
C ASP A 11 24.36 -3.95 -26.58
N GLU A 12 25.64 -4.07 -26.92
CA GLU A 12 26.70 -4.50 -26.02
C GLU A 12 26.91 -3.52 -24.85
N ARG A 13 26.70 -2.22 -25.09
CA ARG A 13 26.78 -1.18 -24.06
C ARG A 13 25.67 -1.35 -23.02
N GLU A 14 24.45 -1.71 -23.45
CA GLU A 14 23.38 -2.06 -22.53
C GLU A 14 23.71 -3.32 -21.73
N ARG A 15 24.37 -4.32 -22.33
CA ARG A 15 24.80 -5.52 -21.58
C ARG A 15 25.79 -5.18 -20.46
N HIS A 16 26.67 -4.21 -20.68
CA HIS A 16 27.58 -3.73 -19.64
C HIS A 16 26.83 -3.05 -18.48
N ILE A 17 25.87 -2.19 -18.81
CA ILE A 17 24.99 -1.54 -17.82
C ILE A 17 24.19 -2.60 -17.04
N LEU A 18 23.63 -3.60 -17.72
CA LEU A 18 22.94 -4.73 -17.08
C LEU A 18 23.84 -5.46 -16.08
N GLY A 19 25.12 -5.67 -16.41
CA GLY A 19 26.10 -6.26 -15.49
C GLY A 19 26.27 -5.43 -14.22
N LYS A 20 26.50 -4.12 -14.36
CA LYS A 20 26.63 -3.19 -13.23
C LYS A 20 25.35 -3.12 -12.38
N LEU A 21 24.19 -2.98 -13.01
CA LEU A 21 22.90 -2.94 -12.30
C LEU A 21 22.61 -4.25 -11.56
N SER A 22 23.01 -5.39 -12.11
CA SER A 22 22.86 -6.69 -11.41
C SER A 22 23.69 -6.74 -10.13
N LEU A 23 24.94 -6.24 -10.17
CA LEU A 23 25.80 -6.15 -8.98
C LEU A 23 25.20 -5.21 -7.93
N ILE A 24 24.70 -4.04 -8.33
CA ILE A 24 24.06 -3.09 -7.43
C ILE A 24 22.81 -3.71 -6.78
N ARG A 25 21.98 -4.41 -7.55
CA ARG A 25 20.82 -5.13 -7.02
C ARG A 25 21.23 -6.16 -5.98
N ASP A 26 22.28 -6.93 -6.24
CA ASP A 26 22.73 -7.97 -5.33
C ASP A 26 23.28 -7.34 -4.02
N GLN A 27 23.95 -6.19 -4.10
CA GLN A 27 24.34 -5.39 -2.93
C GLN A 27 23.13 -4.87 -2.12
N LEU A 28 22.10 -4.35 -2.80
CA LEU A 28 20.84 -3.94 -2.16
C LEU A 28 20.17 -5.13 -1.44
N LEU A 29 20.16 -6.31 -2.05
CA LEU A 29 19.61 -7.52 -1.45
C LEU A 29 20.43 -8.00 -0.23
N LEU A 30 21.76 -7.86 -0.27
CA LEU A 30 22.62 -8.14 0.89
C LEU A 30 22.33 -7.17 2.03
N LEU A 31 22.24 -5.87 1.74
CA LEU A 31 21.90 -4.85 2.73
C LEU A 31 20.52 -5.10 3.36
N LYS A 32 19.53 -5.53 2.57
CA LYS A 32 18.19 -5.89 3.05
C LYS A 32 18.23 -7.07 4.04
N ARG A 33 19.10 -8.04 3.80
CA ARG A 33 19.22 -9.26 4.62
C ARG A 33 19.96 -9.02 5.93
N ASP A 34 20.80 -7.98 6.01
CA ASP A 34 21.53 -7.68 7.23
C ASP A 34 20.60 -7.11 8.31
N ARG A 35 20.36 -7.89 9.35
CA ARG A 35 19.55 -7.51 10.53
C ARG A 35 20.40 -7.21 11.77
N THR A 36 21.72 -7.18 11.64
CA THR A 36 22.63 -6.96 12.79
C THR A 36 22.67 -5.51 13.23
N ASN A 37 22.46 -4.59 12.29
CA ASN A 37 22.46 -3.15 12.51
C ASN A 37 21.25 -2.51 11.81
N TYR A 38 20.91 -1.28 12.20
CA TYR A 38 19.98 -0.45 11.44
C TYR A 38 20.62 -0.04 10.11
N ILE A 39 19.80 0.21 9.10
CA ILE A 39 20.29 0.64 7.79
C ILE A 39 20.64 2.13 7.84
N ARG A 40 21.89 2.48 7.53
CA ARG A 40 22.33 3.88 7.49
C ARG A 40 22.02 4.53 6.15
N SER A 41 21.68 5.82 6.19
CA SER A 41 21.40 6.60 4.98
C SER A 41 22.58 6.63 4.02
N GLN A 42 23.82 6.72 4.50
CA GLN A 42 25.00 6.79 3.64
C GLN A 42 25.15 5.51 2.80
N ASP A 43 24.91 4.34 3.38
CA ASP A 43 25.05 3.05 2.70
C ASP A 43 24.03 2.93 1.55
N VAL A 44 22.80 3.43 1.76
CA VAL A 44 21.76 3.48 0.72
C VAL A 44 22.09 4.50 -0.37
N MET A 45 22.59 5.68 0.02
CA MET A 45 22.88 6.77 -0.92
C MET A 45 24.00 6.44 -1.91
N VAL A 46 25.03 5.72 -1.47
CA VAL A 46 26.09 5.24 -2.36
C VAL A 46 25.52 4.35 -3.48
N LEU A 47 24.61 3.43 -3.14
CA LEU A 47 23.98 2.55 -4.13
C LEU A 47 23.01 3.32 -5.04
N TYR A 48 22.28 4.29 -4.49
CA TYR A 48 21.41 5.17 -5.25
C TYR A 48 22.18 5.96 -6.33
N GLU A 49 23.31 6.58 -5.96
CA GLU A 49 24.15 7.35 -6.89
C GLU A 49 24.68 6.48 -8.02
N GLN A 50 25.10 5.24 -7.73
CA GLN A 50 25.52 4.28 -8.74
C GLN A 50 24.39 3.93 -9.71
N VAL A 51 23.16 3.70 -9.22
CA VAL A 51 22.00 3.47 -10.12
C VAL A 51 21.74 4.70 -10.99
N VAL A 52 21.80 5.90 -10.43
CA VAL A 52 21.59 7.15 -11.19
C VAL A 52 22.63 7.31 -12.30
N GLU A 53 23.90 6.97 -12.04
CA GLU A 53 24.94 6.98 -13.06
C GLU A 53 24.60 6.03 -14.21
N GLN A 54 24.14 4.81 -13.90
CA GLN A 54 23.74 3.83 -14.91
C GLN A 54 22.52 4.27 -15.72
N VAL A 55 21.56 4.94 -15.10
CA VAL A 55 20.40 5.53 -15.79
C VAL A 55 20.83 6.63 -16.76
N LYS A 56 21.80 7.45 -16.35
CA LYS A 56 22.36 8.50 -17.22
C LYS A 56 23.06 7.89 -18.44
N GLU A 57 23.89 6.86 -18.26
CA GLU A 57 24.52 6.12 -19.36
C GLU A 57 23.46 5.51 -20.30
N LEU A 58 22.44 4.85 -19.74
CA LEU A 58 21.36 4.22 -20.49
C LEU A 58 20.58 5.22 -21.34
N ASN A 59 20.22 6.36 -20.77
CA ASN A 59 19.48 7.42 -21.48
C ASN A 59 20.28 7.99 -22.65
N GLN A 60 21.61 8.06 -22.53
CA GLN A 60 22.47 8.51 -23.63
C GLN A 60 22.50 7.49 -24.78
N ILE A 61 22.53 6.19 -24.46
CA ILE A 61 22.50 5.11 -25.46
C ILE A 61 21.15 5.11 -26.19
N ARG A 62 20.05 5.18 -25.44
CA ARG A 62 18.68 5.07 -25.97
C ARG A 62 18.13 6.36 -26.61
N LYS A 63 18.86 7.48 -26.56
CA LYS A 63 18.41 8.79 -27.07
C LYS A 63 18.00 8.78 -28.55
N HIS A 64 18.62 7.90 -29.34
CA HIS A 64 18.41 7.78 -30.79
C HIS A 64 17.84 6.41 -31.19
N GLU A 65 17.41 5.60 -30.22
CA GLU A 65 16.92 4.26 -30.50
C GLU A 65 15.40 4.30 -30.75
N GLU A 66 15.00 3.81 -31.94
CA GLU A 66 13.59 3.74 -32.34
C GLU A 66 12.87 2.54 -31.69
N ASP A 67 13.62 1.47 -31.36
CA ASP A 67 13.07 0.24 -30.78
C ASP A 67 13.07 0.30 -29.24
N LYS A 68 11.98 0.80 -28.66
CA LYS A 68 11.81 0.93 -27.20
C LYS A 68 11.26 -0.33 -26.52
N ARG A 69 11.51 -1.51 -27.08
CA ARG A 69 11.03 -2.77 -26.50
C ARG A 69 11.72 -3.07 -25.17
N GLU A 70 10.92 -3.47 -24.19
CA GLU A 70 11.39 -3.87 -22.87
C GLU A 70 12.31 -5.10 -22.97
N ASN A 71 13.44 -5.05 -22.27
CA ASN A 71 14.41 -6.14 -22.23
C ASN A 71 14.85 -6.45 -20.78
N ARG A 72 15.76 -7.40 -20.60
CA ARG A 72 16.19 -7.84 -19.26
C ARG A 72 16.81 -6.71 -18.42
N LEU A 73 17.43 -5.71 -19.05
CA LEU A 73 17.97 -4.54 -18.37
C LEU A 73 16.87 -3.77 -17.65
N ASP A 74 15.75 -3.51 -18.33
CA ASP A 74 14.62 -2.75 -17.78
C ASP A 74 14.07 -3.41 -16.51
N ARG A 75 14.01 -4.74 -16.49
CA ARG A 75 13.55 -5.51 -15.32
C ARG A 75 14.50 -5.46 -14.14
N VAL A 76 15.82 -5.50 -14.40
CA VAL A 76 16.81 -5.34 -13.34
C VAL A 76 16.80 -3.91 -12.83
N LEU A 77 16.68 -2.92 -13.71
CA LEU A 77 16.57 -1.51 -13.32
C LEU A 77 15.31 -1.25 -12.48
N GLU A 78 14.15 -1.78 -12.89
CA GLU A 78 12.91 -1.69 -12.11
C GLU A 78 13.08 -2.33 -10.73
N SER A 79 13.74 -3.48 -10.65
CA SER A 79 14.07 -4.11 -9.38
C SER A 79 14.98 -3.26 -8.49
N CYS A 80 15.99 -2.58 -9.06
CA CYS A 80 16.85 -1.67 -8.31
C CYS A 80 16.05 -0.50 -7.74
N PHE A 81 15.19 0.12 -8.55
CA PHE A 81 14.35 1.23 -8.09
C PHE A 81 13.30 0.81 -7.07
N GLN A 82 12.73 -0.38 -7.21
CA GLN A 82 11.81 -0.92 -6.22
C GLN A 82 12.50 -1.09 -4.86
N LEU A 83 13.69 -1.70 -4.84
CA LEU A 83 14.49 -1.85 -3.62
C LEU A 83 14.90 -0.51 -3.04
N LEU A 84 15.48 0.39 -3.85
CA LEU A 84 15.89 1.71 -3.41
C LEU A 84 14.72 2.50 -2.82
N SER A 85 13.56 2.47 -3.46
CA SER A 85 12.36 3.13 -2.94
C SER A 85 11.99 2.64 -1.54
N LEU A 86 12.00 1.33 -1.33
CA LEU A 86 11.70 0.77 0.00
C LEU A 86 12.81 1.09 1.00
N PHE A 87 14.08 1.12 0.59
CA PHE A 87 15.18 1.57 1.45
C PHE A 87 15.03 3.03 1.87
N PHE A 88 14.66 3.92 0.95
CA PHE A 88 14.40 5.33 1.27
C PHE A 88 13.29 5.47 2.31
N MET A 89 12.26 4.64 2.24
CA MET A 89 11.21 4.59 3.26
C MET A 89 11.76 4.08 4.59
N THR A 90 12.53 2.99 4.60
CA THR A 90 13.13 2.42 5.83
C THR A 90 14.12 3.33 6.53
N ILE A 91 14.84 4.17 5.79
CA ILE A 91 15.70 5.21 6.37
C ILE A 91 14.94 6.51 6.67
N GLY A 92 13.60 6.54 6.59
CA GLY A 92 12.79 7.70 6.94
C GLY A 92 12.77 8.85 5.92
N ARG A 93 13.34 8.68 4.73
CA ARG A 93 13.37 9.68 3.64
C ARG A 93 12.17 9.53 2.72
N THR A 94 10.97 9.48 3.30
CA THR A 94 9.69 9.18 2.62
C THR A 94 9.20 10.31 1.71
N THR A 95 9.69 11.54 1.92
CA THR A 95 9.30 12.74 1.16
C THR A 95 10.18 13.00 -0.06
N GLU A 96 11.09 12.08 -0.39
CA GLU A 96 11.99 12.20 -1.52
C GLU A 96 11.50 11.42 -2.74
N ALA A 97 11.87 11.89 -3.94
CA ALA A 97 11.43 11.27 -5.19
C ALA A 97 11.69 9.75 -5.25
N PRO A 98 12.86 9.20 -4.83
CA PRO A 98 13.09 7.77 -4.90
C PRO A 98 12.09 6.94 -4.08
N ALA A 99 11.60 7.45 -2.94
CA ALA A 99 10.61 6.78 -2.11
C ALA A 99 9.25 6.60 -2.81
N ALA A 100 8.96 7.40 -3.84
CA ALA A 100 7.72 7.35 -4.58
C ALA A 100 7.61 6.15 -5.56
N TYR A 101 8.73 5.52 -5.92
CA TYR A 101 8.75 4.55 -7.02
C TYR A 101 7.93 3.30 -6.71
N ALA A 102 8.19 2.65 -5.57
CA ALA A 102 7.51 1.41 -5.16
C ALA A 102 6.01 1.61 -5.00
N LEU A 103 5.62 2.77 -4.45
CA LEU A 103 4.23 3.15 -4.28
C LEU A 103 3.54 3.38 -5.64
N THR A 104 4.20 4.08 -6.57
CA THR A 104 3.66 4.31 -7.92
C THR A 104 3.49 3.01 -8.69
N SER A 105 4.47 2.10 -8.62
CA SER A 105 4.39 0.76 -9.24
C SER A 105 3.24 -0.07 -8.69
N THR A 106 3.06 -0.05 -7.37
CA THR A 106 1.96 -0.76 -6.70
C THR A 106 0.61 -0.15 -7.05
N ILE A 107 0.50 1.18 -7.11
CA ILE A 107 -0.71 1.86 -7.58
C ILE A 107 -1.05 1.46 -9.01
N LYS A 108 -0.06 1.38 -9.91
CA LYS A 108 -0.29 0.94 -11.29
C LYS A 108 -0.90 -0.45 -11.33
N ARG A 109 -0.33 -1.42 -10.60
CA ARG A 109 -0.85 -2.79 -10.50
C ARG A 109 -2.27 -2.82 -9.94
N LEU A 110 -2.54 -2.06 -8.87
CA LEU A 110 -3.88 -1.95 -8.30
C LEU A 110 -4.89 -1.42 -9.33
N VAL A 111 -4.58 -0.30 -9.99
CA VAL A 111 -5.47 0.31 -11.00
C VAL A 111 -5.71 -0.62 -12.19
N ASP A 112 -4.69 -1.36 -12.63
CA ASP A 112 -4.82 -2.37 -13.69
C ASP A 112 -5.78 -3.48 -13.27
N HIS A 113 -5.62 -4.01 -12.05
CA HIS A 113 -6.54 -5.03 -11.53
C HIS A 113 -7.96 -4.52 -11.30
N LEU A 114 -8.14 -3.27 -10.87
CA LEU A 114 -9.47 -2.65 -10.74
C LEU A 114 -10.12 -2.51 -12.12
N THR A 115 -9.33 -2.15 -13.13
CA THR A 115 -9.77 -2.05 -14.53
C THR A 115 -10.19 -3.42 -15.08
N GLU A 116 -9.35 -4.44 -14.88
CA GLU A 116 -9.57 -5.82 -15.32
C GLU A 116 -10.82 -6.43 -14.65
N ALA A 117 -10.93 -6.30 -13.33
CA ALA A 117 -12.01 -6.93 -12.57
C ALA A 117 -13.35 -6.19 -12.71
N GLY A 118 -13.31 -4.88 -12.95
CA GLY A 118 -14.48 -4.01 -12.83
C GLY A 118 -15.02 -3.91 -11.40
N LEU A 119 -14.18 -4.17 -10.38
CA LEU A 119 -14.58 -4.25 -8.97
C LEU A 119 -14.03 -3.08 -8.14
N PHE A 120 -14.53 -1.88 -8.38
CA PHE A 120 -14.06 -0.65 -7.73
C PHE A 120 -15.24 0.26 -7.33
N SER A 121 -15.06 1.04 -6.28
CA SER A 121 -15.99 2.08 -5.83
C SER A 121 -15.32 3.46 -5.89
N ALA A 122 -16.09 4.53 -5.75
CA ALA A 122 -15.55 5.89 -5.70
C ALA A 122 -14.50 6.04 -4.59
N LYS A 123 -14.76 5.45 -3.41
CA LYS A 123 -13.86 5.47 -2.25
C LYS A 123 -12.49 4.85 -2.54
N ASP A 124 -12.45 3.77 -3.32
CA ASP A 124 -11.18 3.14 -3.70
C ASP A 124 -10.33 4.10 -4.56
N LEU A 125 -10.98 4.84 -5.47
CA LEU A 125 -10.30 5.76 -6.37
C LEU A 125 -9.84 7.02 -5.65
N ASP A 126 -10.56 7.48 -4.63
CA ASP A 126 -10.21 8.71 -3.90
C ASP A 126 -8.95 8.55 -3.06
N SER A 127 -8.80 7.41 -2.35
CA SER A 127 -7.56 7.11 -1.62
C SER A 127 -6.35 7.11 -2.56
N ILE A 128 -6.43 6.41 -3.69
CA ILE A 128 -5.33 6.33 -4.66
C ILE A 128 -5.05 7.71 -5.28
N SER A 129 -6.09 8.49 -5.57
CA SER A 129 -5.95 9.83 -6.13
C SER A 129 -5.23 10.79 -5.18
N ASN A 130 -5.55 10.74 -3.88
CA ASN A 130 -4.88 11.57 -2.88
C ASN A 130 -3.40 11.21 -2.79
N THR A 131 -3.09 9.92 -2.76
CA THR A 131 -1.70 9.43 -2.75
C THR A 131 -0.94 9.87 -4.01
N LEU A 132 -1.51 9.73 -5.21
CA LEU A 132 -0.89 10.22 -6.44
C LEU A 132 -0.68 11.74 -6.44
N GLY A 133 -1.60 12.49 -5.82
CA GLY A 133 -1.46 13.94 -5.62
C GLY A 133 -0.23 14.28 -4.76
N ASN A 134 -0.06 13.58 -3.64
CA ASN A 134 1.08 13.75 -2.74
C ASN A 134 2.41 13.38 -3.43
N LEU A 135 2.44 12.26 -4.16
CA LEU A 135 3.61 11.85 -4.94
C LEU A 135 3.99 12.90 -5.99
N TYR A 136 2.99 13.47 -6.66
CA TYR A 136 3.23 14.53 -7.64
C TYR A 136 3.76 15.82 -6.99
N ALA A 137 3.31 16.14 -5.77
CA ALA A 137 3.83 17.27 -5.01
C ALA A 137 5.31 17.07 -4.61
N ILE A 138 5.69 15.86 -4.20
CA ILE A 138 7.09 15.48 -3.93
C ILE A 138 7.96 15.75 -5.17
N LEU A 139 7.52 15.30 -6.34
CA LEU A 139 8.27 15.47 -7.60
C LEU A 139 8.38 16.93 -8.05
N LYS A 140 7.45 17.79 -7.66
CA LYS A 140 7.45 19.23 -7.99
C LYS A 140 8.23 20.09 -7.02
N ASN A 141 8.73 19.53 -5.92
CA ASN A 141 9.43 20.31 -4.91
C ASN A 141 10.75 20.89 -5.48
N PRO A 142 10.85 22.23 -5.65
CA PRO A 142 12.01 22.86 -6.28
C PRO A 142 13.28 22.78 -5.40
N ASN A 143 13.11 22.51 -4.11
CA ASN A 143 14.22 22.39 -3.15
C ASN A 143 14.81 20.98 -3.12
N SER A 144 14.26 20.05 -3.92
CA SER A 144 14.72 18.67 -3.93
C SER A 144 15.90 18.50 -4.89
N ALA A 145 17.08 18.16 -4.37
CA ALA A 145 18.29 17.90 -5.15
C ALA A 145 18.23 16.51 -5.81
N HIS A 146 17.16 16.23 -6.56
CA HIS A 146 16.94 14.93 -7.18
C HIS A 146 17.46 14.88 -8.61
N SER A 147 17.88 13.68 -9.04
CA SER A 147 18.31 13.46 -10.42
C SER A 147 17.18 13.79 -11.39
N PRO A 148 17.39 14.67 -12.39
CA PRO A 148 16.34 15.05 -13.33
C PRO A 148 15.78 13.85 -14.10
N TYR A 149 16.63 12.85 -14.38
CA TYR A 149 16.23 11.60 -15.04
C TYR A 149 15.26 10.77 -14.19
N MET A 150 15.47 10.72 -12.88
CA MET A 150 14.57 10.03 -11.95
C MET A 150 13.22 10.74 -11.89
N VAL A 151 13.25 12.07 -11.74
CA VAL A 151 12.05 12.90 -11.64
C VAL A 151 11.20 12.75 -12.91
N GLU A 152 11.83 12.79 -14.09
CA GLU A 152 11.14 12.58 -15.36
C GLU A 152 10.50 11.19 -15.45
N LEU A 153 11.25 10.13 -15.10
CA LEU A 153 10.74 8.76 -15.12
C LEU A 153 9.53 8.59 -14.19
N LEU A 154 9.62 9.09 -12.95
CA LEU A 154 8.54 9.02 -11.97
C LEU A 154 7.35 9.86 -12.38
N ALA A 155 7.56 11.07 -12.92
CA ALA A 155 6.49 11.93 -13.40
C ALA A 155 5.68 11.25 -14.51
N ASN A 156 6.36 10.61 -15.46
CA ASN A 156 5.71 9.83 -16.51
C ASN A 156 4.87 8.68 -15.94
N ARG A 157 5.40 7.92 -14.97
CA ARG A 157 4.65 6.83 -14.32
C ARG A 157 3.43 7.35 -13.54
N VAL A 158 3.58 8.45 -12.81
CA VAL A 158 2.49 9.08 -12.06
C VAL A 158 1.38 9.53 -13.01
N GLU A 159 1.71 10.16 -14.15
CA GLU A 159 0.71 10.58 -15.12
C GLU A 159 -0.01 9.41 -15.80
N LEU A 160 0.67 8.29 -16.05
CA LEU A 160 0.02 7.07 -16.52
C LEU A 160 -1.01 6.56 -15.49
N CYS A 161 -0.64 6.51 -14.20
CA CYS A 161 -1.55 6.11 -13.13
C CYS A 161 -2.76 7.07 -13.02
N LYS A 162 -2.53 8.38 -13.10
CA LYS A 162 -3.60 9.39 -13.08
C LYS A 162 -4.55 9.24 -14.25
N THR A 163 -4.02 8.99 -15.46
CA THR A 163 -4.83 8.79 -16.67
C THR A 163 -5.72 7.55 -16.53
N SER A 164 -5.16 6.42 -16.08
CA SER A 164 -5.94 5.21 -15.83
C SER A 164 -6.99 5.41 -14.74
N LEU A 165 -6.67 6.14 -13.68
CA LEU A 165 -7.62 6.47 -12.61
C LEU A 165 -8.74 7.38 -13.11
N ALA A 166 -8.44 8.38 -13.94
CA ALA A 166 -9.44 9.25 -14.56
C ALA A 166 -10.42 8.46 -15.44
N ASN A 167 -9.94 7.45 -16.17
CA ASN A 167 -10.79 6.55 -16.95
C ASN A 167 -11.75 5.75 -16.06
N LEU A 168 -11.27 5.23 -14.92
CA LEU A 168 -12.13 4.54 -13.95
C LEU A 168 -13.17 5.49 -13.33
N ARG A 169 -12.79 6.72 -12.97
CA ARG A 169 -13.72 7.73 -12.46
C ARG A 169 -14.81 8.08 -13.46
N LYS A 170 -14.44 8.26 -14.73
CA LYS A 170 -15.40 8.55 -15.81
C LYS A 170 -16.46 7.45 -15.94
N ARG A 171 -16.11 6.18 -15.72
CA ARG A 171 -17.07 5.06 -15.73
C ARG A 171 -18.10 5.16 -14.60
N LEU A 172 -17.70 5.63 -13.41
CA LEU A 172 -18.65 5.81 -12.29
C LEU A 172 -19.57 7.01 -12.48
N GLN A 173 -19.11 8.07 -13.17
CA GLN A 173 -19.89 9.29 -13.41
C GLN A 173 -21.04 9.09 -14.42
N GLN A 174 -21.11 7.94 -15.10
CA GLN A 174 -22.13 7.66 -16.11
C GLN A 174 -23.48 7.20 -15.51
N TRP A 175 -23.55 7.03 -14.20
CA TRP A 175 -24.70 6.45 -13.53
C TRP A 175 -25.51 7.49 -12.77
N ASP A 176 -26.82 7.51 -13.01
CA ASP A 176 -27.75 8.37 -12.30
C ASP A 176 -28.22 7.72 -10.99
N GLU A 177 -28.66 8.54 -10.03
CA GLU A 177 -29.26 8.06 -8.79
C GLU A 177 -30.48 7.15 -9.06
N PRO A 178 -30.66 6.04 -8.32
CA PRO A 178 -29.94 5.59 -7.12
C PRO A 178 -28.78 4.60 -7.39
N LEU A 179 -28.38 4.42 -8.65
CA LEU A 179 -27.45 3.34 -9.04
C LEU A 179 -26.06 3.38 -8.37
N PRO A 180 -25.44 4.55 -8.11
CA PRO A 180 -24.12 4.60 -7.47
C PRO A 180 -24.09 3.90 -6.11
N ALA A 181 -25.11 4.11 -5.27
CA ALA A 181 -25.22 3.49 -3.95
C ALA A 181 -25.44 1.97 -4.05
N ILE A 182 -26.28 1.53 -4.98
CA ILE A 182 -26.51 0.10 -5.23
C ILE A 182 -25.23 -0.57 -5.71
N HIS A 183 -24.51 0.05 -6.64
CA HIS A 183 -23.23 -0.46 -7.11
C HIS A 183 -22.22 -0.61 -5.97
N GLU A 184 -22.03 0.42 -5.15
CA GLU A 184 -21.12 0.35 -4.01
C GLU A 184 -21.48 -0.82 -3.08
N LYS A 185 -22.78 -1.04 -2.87
CA LYS A 185 -23.28 -2.20 -2.10
C LYS A 185 -22.94 -3.54 -2.77
N LEU A 186 -23.12 -3.68 -4.08
CA LEU A 186 -22.75 -4.90 -4.82
C LEU A 186 -21.24 -5.18 -4.75
N ILE A 187 -20.39 -4.16 -4.91
CA ILE A 187 -18.94 -4.29 -4.77
C ILE A 187 -18.56 -4.73 -3.36
N SER A 188 -19.18 -4.15 -2.33
CA SER A 188 -18.97 -4.54 -0.93
C SER A 188 -19.35 -6.00 -0.66
N ILE A 189 -20.50 -6.44 -1.19
CA ILE A 189 -20.96 -7.83 -1.08
C ILE A 189 -19.97 -8.78 -1.75
N LEU A 190 -19.53 -8.50 -2.98
CA LEU A 190 -18.56 -9.35 -3.70
C LEU A 190 -17.22 -9.49 -2.97
N ARG A 191 -16.72 -8.40 -2.39
CA ARG A 191 -15.48 -8.41 -1.58
C ARG A 191 -15.66 -9.27 -0.34
N SER A 192 -16.81 -9.16 0.32
CA SER A 192 -17.14 -9.94 1.53
C SER A 192 -17.27 -11.43 1.22
N MET A 193 -17.90 -11.80 0.09
CA MET A 193 -17.98 -13.19 -0.35
C MET A 193 -16.60 -13.77 -0.70
N SER A 194 -15.74 -12.99 -1.38
CA SER A 194 -14.38 -13.42 -1.73
C SER A 194 -13.49 -13.60 -0.47
N LEU A 195 -13.69 -12.75 0.54
CA LEU A 195 -13.05 -12.95 1.84
C LEU A 195 -13.57 -14.23 2.51
N ALA A 196 -14.89 -14.43 2.58
CA ALA A 196 -15.49 -15.61 3.19
C ALA A 196 -14.98 -16.92 2.57
N SER A 197 -14.79 -16.96 1.24
CA SER A 197 -14.26 -18.13 0.54
C SER A 197 -12.79 -18.43 0.82
N THR A 198 -12.06 -17.52 1.46
CA THR A 198 -10.63 -17.68 1.78
C THR A 198 -10.36 -17.72 3.28
N LYS A 199 -11.40 -17.75 4.11
CA LYS A 199 -11.25 -17.97 5.56
C LYS A 199 -10.89 -19.44 5.82
N ALA A 200 -10.09 -19.67 6.86
CA ALA A 200 -9.73 -21.02 7.32
C ALA A 200 -10.95 -21.89 7.67
N LYS A 201 -12.05 -21.25 8.11
CA LYS A 201 -13.35 -21.89 8.30
C LYS A 201 -14.39 -21.15 7.48
N PHE A 202 -14.93 -21.81 6.46
CA PHE A 202 -16.00 -21.26 5.66
C PHE A 202 -17.30 -21.16 6.48
N SER A 203 -17.97 -20.01 6.37
CA SER A 203 -19.27 -19.78 7.02
C SER A 203 -20.38 -19.70 5.98
N THR A 204 -21.13 -20.79 5.85
CA THR A 204 -22.31 -20.83 4.96
C THR A 204 -23.33 -19.77 5.36
N THR A 205 -23.52 -19.53 6.65
CA THR A 205 -24.48 -18.54 7.16
C THR A 205 -24.07 -17.11 6.82
N GLU A 206 -22.77 -16.79 6.84
CA GLU A 206 -22.26 -15.49 6.39
C GLU A 206 -22.56 -15.25 4.91
N VAL A 207 -22.29 -16.24 4.05
CA VAL A 207 -22.54 -16.12 2.60
C VAL A 207 -24.03 -16.08 2.28
N GLN A 208 -24.87 -16.85 2.97
CA GLN A 208 -26.33 -16.80 2.83
C GLN A 208 -26.90 -15.42 3.21
N LYS A 209 -26.37 -14.77 4.26
CA LYS A 209 -26.76 -13.40 4.61
C LYS A 209 -26.39 -12.38 3.54
N LEU A 210 -25.25 -12.59 2.86
CA LEU A 210 -24.84 -11.75 1.73
C LEU A 210 -25.70 -12.02 0.49
N GLN A 211 -26.05 -13.28 0.23
CA GLN A 211 -26.98 -13.68 -0.84
C GLN A 211 -28.38 -13.10 -0.63
N ALA A 212 -28.90 -13.10 0.60
CA ALA A 212 -30.18 -12.47 0.93
C ALA A 212 -30.19 -10.98 0.59
N GLN A 213 -29.11 -10.24 0.88
CA GLN A 213 -28.98 -8.83 0.49
C GLN A 213 -29.00 -8.65 -1.03
N LEU A 214 -28.41 -9.57 -1.80
CA LEU A 214 -28.51 -9.54 -3.27
C LEU A 214 -29.95 -9.78 -3.74
N GLN A 215 -30.67 -10.70 -3.09
CA GLN A 215 -32.08 -10.97 -3.38
C GLN A 215 -32.99 -9.79 -3.01
N GLU A 216 -32.68 -9.04 -1.95
CA GLU A 216 -33.39 -7.79 -1.62
C GLU A 216 -33.17 -6.73 -2.71
N ILE A 217 -31.93 -6.57 -3.21
CA ILE A 217 -31.64 -5.67 -4.34
C ILE A 217 -32.37 -6.14 -5.60
N GLU A 218 -32.39 -7.44 -5.87
CA GLU A 218 -33.13 -8.04 -6.98
C GLU A 218 -34.63 -7.74 -6.90
N ALA A 219 -35.24 -7.91 -5.72
CA ALA A 219 -36.65 -7.65 -5.47
C ALA A 219 -37.03 -6.17 -5.58
N SER A 220 -36.07 -5.26 -5.43
CA SER A 220 -36.29 -3.82 -5.62
C SER A 220 -36.47 -3.42 -7.10
N ARG A 221 -36.13 -4.30 -8.05
CA ARG A 221 -36.25 -4.02 -9.48
C ARG A 221 -37.69 -4.13 -9.96
N VAL A 222 -38.07 -3.26 -10.90
CA VAL A 222 -39.39 -3.25 -11.54
C VAL A 222 -39.23 -3.68 -12.99
N GLY A 223 -39.89 -4.77 -13.39
CA GLY A 223 -39.77 -5.32 -14.75
C GLY A 223 -38.34 -5.72 -15.12
N GLY A 224 -37.53 -6.13 -14.13
CA GLY A 224 -36.12 -6.50 -14.30
C GLY A 224 -35.15 -5.32 -14.41
N LYS A 225 -35.62 -4.07 -14.28
CA LYS A 225 -34.79 -2.87 -14.34
C LYS A 225 -34.79 -2.11 -13.02
N PHE A 226 -33.73 -1.38 -12.76
CA PHE A 226 -33.71 -0.40 -11.68
C PHE A 226 -34.52 0.83 -12.10
N VAL A 227 -35.22 1.44 -11.15
CA VAL A 227 -36.00 2.65 -11.37
C VAL A 227 -35.66 3.68 -10.31
N ASN A 228 -35.69 4.96 -10.68
CA ASN A 228 -35.50 6.06 -9.75
C ASN A 228 -36.80 6.40 -9.00
N SER A 229 -36.76 7.44 -8.16
CA SER A 229 -37.93 7.92 -7.39
C SER A 229 -39.11 8.37 -8.25
N GLU A 230 -38.88 8.68 -9.54
CA GLU A 230 -39.91 9.04 -10.52
C GLU A 230 -40.45 7.82 -11.31
N GLY A 231 -39.95 6.61 -11.04
CA GLY A 231 -40.30 5.40 -11.78
C GLY A 231 -39.66 5.29 -13.17
N LYS A 232 -38.67 6.13 -13.49
CA LYS A 232 -37.91 6.07 -14.75
C LYS A 232 -36.68 5.19 -14.60
N VAL A 233 -36.26 4.56 -15.69
CA VAL A 233 -35.03 3.78 -15.75
C VAL A 233 -33.82 4.73 -15.85
N PRO A 234 -32.92 4.76 -14.86
CA PRO A 234 -31.71 5.59 -14.89
C PRO A 234 -30.67 5.05 -15.87
N SER A 235 -29.77 5.93 -16.35
CA SER A 235 -28.62 5.54 -17.17
C SER A 235 -27.71 4.57 -16.39
N GLY A 236 -27.33 3.45 -16.99
CA GLY A 236 -26.50 2.41 -16.36
C GLY A 236 -27.27 1.24 -15.75
N SER A 237 -28.61 1.22 -15.83
CA SER A 237 -29.44 0.17 -15.23
C SER A 237 -29.13 -1.23 -15.79
N ASP A 238 -28.82 -1.34 -17.08
CA ASP A 238 -28.58 -2.63 -17.73
C ASP A 238 -27.21 -3.20 -17.31
N GLU A 239 -26.18 -2.36 -17.25
CA GLU A 239 -24.85 -2.72 -16.75
C GLU A 239 -24.88 -3.13 -15.27
N LEU A 240 -25.63 -2.41 -14.44
CA LEU A 240 -25.78 -2.76 -13.04
C LEU A 240 -26.59 -4.06 -12.85
N SER A 241 -27.54 -4.31 -13.73
CA SER A 241 -28.32 -5.56 -13.74
C SER A 241 -27.43 -6.77 -14.07
N ASP A 242 -26.53 -6.65 -15.06
CA ASP A 242 -25.53 -7.69 -15.34
C ASP A 242 -24.62 -7.94 -14.13
N LEU A 243 -24.16 -6.87 -13.47
CA LEU A 243 -23.36 -7.01 -12.25
C LEU A 243 -24.12 -7.76 -11.15
N LEU A 244 -25.39 -7.41 -10.89
CA LEU A 244 -26.22 -8.10 -9.91
C LEU A 244 -26.40 -9.58 -10.25
N SER A 245 -26.70 -9.92 -11.52
CA SER A 245 -26.80 -11.31 -11.96
C SER A 245 -25.48 -12.07 -11.76
N ARG A 246 -24.34 -11.43 -12.04
CA ARG A 246 -23.02 -12.01 -11.76
C ARG A 246 -22.75 -12.20 -10.27
N CYS A 247 -23.22 -11.30 -9.41
CA CYS A 247 -23.12 -11.42 -7.95
C CYS A 247 -23.95 -12.60 -7.44
N LEU A 248 -25.20 -12.74 -7.90
CA LEU A 248 -26.08 -13.85 -7.53
C LEU A 248 -25.45 -15.18 -7.95
N ARG A 249 -25.04 -15.33 -9.21
CA ARG A 249 -24.35 -16.54 -9.68
C ARG A 249 -23.08 -16.83 -8.91
N TRP A 250 -22.30 -15.80 -8.56
CA TRP A 250 -21.08 -15.97 -7.76
C TRP A 250 -21.41 -16.49 -6.36
N SER A 251 -22.50 -16.02 -5.75
CA SER A 251 -22.94 -16.49 -4.43
C SER A 251 -23.25 -17.99 -4.43
N ASP A 252 -23.91 -18.49 -5.48
CA ASP A 252 -24.21 -19.92 -5.63
C ASP A 252 -22.93 -20.75 -5.75
N ILE A 253 -22.00 -20.31 -6.61
CA ILE A 253 -20.69 -20.96 -6.78
C ILE A 253 -19.91 -20.99 -5.46
N VAL A 254 -19.91 -19.89 -4.69
CA VAL A 254 -19.20 -19.83 -3.40
C VAL A 254 -19.82 -20.79 -2.38
N LEU A 255 -21.15 -20.91 -2.34
CA LEU A 255 -21.87 -21.84 -1.48
C LEU A 255 -21.66 -23.32 -1.86
N GLU A 256 -21.50 -23.59 -3.16
CA GLU A 256 -21.16 -24.92 -3.67
C GLU A 256 -19.71 -25.30 -3.31
N ARG A 257 -18.76 -24.39 -3.54
CA ARG A 257 -17.33 -24.66 -3.40
C ARG A 257 -16.80 -24.58 -1.97
N GLN A 258 -17.40 -23.74 -1.13
CA GLN A 258 -17.11 -23.65 0.31
C GLN A 258 -15.62 -23.46 0.67
N GLY A 259 -14.87 -22.75 -0.17
CA GLY A 259 -13.43 -22.54 0.00
C GLY A 259 -12.54 -23.66 -0.54
N GLY A 260 -13.11 -24.72 -1.12
CA GLY A 260 -12.39 -25.84 -1.70
C GLY A 260 -11.65 -25.44 -2.97
N ILE A 261 -10.33 -25.61 -2.98
CA ILE A 261 -9.48 -25.38 -4.15
C ILE A 261 -9.02 -26.74 -4.72
N PRO A 262 -9.20 -26.97 -6.03
CA PRO A 262 -8.69 -28.17 -6.71
C PRO A 262 -7.19 -28.37 -6.54
N GLU A 263 -6.75 -29.63 -6.50
CA GLU A 263 -5.36 -30.01 -6.20
C GLU A 263 -4.35 -29.39 -7.19
N ASN A 264 -4.71 -29.35 -8.48
CA ASN A 264 -3.89 -28.79 -9.56
C ASN A 264 -3.61 -27.28 -9.42
N PHE A 265 -4.37 -26.56 -8.58
CA PHE A 265 -4.13 -25.15 -8.26
C PHE A 265 -3.77 -24.89 -6.79
N ARG A 266 -3.72 -25.93 -5.94
CA ARG A 266 -3.47 -25.82 -4.51
C ARG A 266 -2.16 -25.11 -4.19
N ALA A 267 -1.07 -25.49 -4.84
CA ALA A 267 0.24 -24.89 -4.58
C ALA A 267 0.27 -23.37 -4.81
N LYS A 268 -0.36 -22.90 -5.91
CA LYS A 268 -0.46 -21.46 -6.20
C LYS A 268 -1.36 -20.75 -5.19
N TYR A 269 -2.47 -21.37 -4.80
CA TYR A 269 -3.37 -20.84 -3.79
C TYR A 269 -2.70 -20.71 -2.42
N GLU A 270 -1.97 -21.74 -1.97
CA GLU A 270 -1.28 -21.77 -0.67
C GLU A 270 -0.23 -20.68 -0.53
N VAL A 271 0.50 -20.39 -1.60
CA VAL A 271 1.42 -19.24 -1.64
C VAL A 271 0.65 -17.93 -1.49
N LEU A 272 -0.36 -17.70 -2.32
CA LEU A 272 -1.12 -16.44 -2.32
C LEU A 272 -1.88 -16.19 -1.01
N ILE A 273 -2.48 -17.22 -0.43
CA ILE A 273 -3.19 -17.12 0.85
C ILE A 273 -2.21 -16.88 2.00
N GLY A 274 -1.03 -17.50 1.95
CA GLY A 274 0.07 -17.26 2.90
C GLY A 274 0.51 -15.80 2.88
N ILE A 275 0.87 -15.28 1.71
CA ILE A 275 1.25 -13.88 1.51
C ILE A 275 0.15 -12.94 2.04
N ARG A 276 -1.12 -13.20 1.69
CA ARG A 276 -2.24 -12.37 2.15
C ARG A 276 -2.33 -12.35 3.67
N ASN A 277 -2.24 -13.51 4.32
CA ASN A 277 -2.37 -13.65 5.77
C ASN A 277 -1.20 -12.99 6.52
N ASP A 278 0.02 -13.12 6.00
CA ASP A 278 1.20 -12.50 6.58
C ASP A 278 1.10 -10.97 6.49
N LEU A 279 0.73 -10.44 5.32
CA LEU A 279 0.50 -9.01 5.14
C LEU A 279 -0.66 -8.47 5.98
N GLU A 280 -1.75 -9.23 6.10
CA GLU A 280 -2.89 -8.88 6.97
C GLU A 280 -2.43 -8.76 8.42
N LYS A 281 -1.68 -9.74 8.92
CA LYS A 281 -1.10 -9.71 10.27
C LYS A 281 -0.22 -8.48 10.46
N LEU A 282 0.70 -8.21 9.53
CA LEU A 282 1.57 -7.03 9.53
C LEU A 282 0.79 -5.71 9.47
N SER A 283 -0.39 -5.68 8.83
CA SER A 283 -1.23 -4.47 8.79
C SER A 283 -1.99 -4.21 10.08
N LEU A 284 -2.32 -5.27 10.84
CA LEU A 284 -3.08 -5.18 12.09
C LEU A 284 -2.17 -4.94 13.30
N THR A 285 -1.05 -5.63 13.34
CA THR A 285 0.00 -5.37 14.31
C THR A 285 0.95 -4.39 13.63
N GLN A 286 1.06 -3.14 14.07
CA GLN A 286 2.18 -2.28 13.63
C GLN A 286 3.47 -3.02 13.98
N ALA A 287 3.99 -3.83 13.07
CA ALA A 287 4.99 -4.83 13.41
C ALA A 287 6.30 -4.10 13.64
N TRP A 288 6.75 -4.08 14.90
CA TRP A 288 7.88 -3.29 15.38
C TRP A 288 9.20 -3.66 14.69
N SER A 289 9.23 -4.79 13.97
CA SER A 289 10.39 -5.33 13.26
C SER A 289 10.26 -5.31 11.73
N LEU A 290 9.15 -4.83 11.18
CA LEU A 290 8.99 -4.77 9.72
C LEU A 290 9.86 -3.64 9.17
N ARG A 291 10.77 -3.96 8.27
CA ARG A 291 11.37 -2.96 7.38
C ARG A 291 10.54 -2.90 6.12
N GLU A 292 10.32 -1.72 5.56
CA GLU A 292 9.62 -1.56 4.28
C GLU A 292 10.30 -2.38 3.18
N THR A 293 11.62 -2.57 3.24
CA THR A 293 12.35 -3.46 2.33
C THR A 293 11.84 -4.89 2.32
N ASP A 294 11.20 -5.38 3.38
CA ASP A 294 10.61 -6.74 3.44
C ASP A 294 9.42 -6.89 2.50
N LEU A 295 8.73 -5.79 2.18
CA LEU A 295 7.65 -5.78 1.20
C LEU A 295 8.13 -6.21 -0.19
N TYR A 296 9.43 -6.08 -0.48
CA TYR A 296 10.01 -6.48 -1.75
C TYR A 296 9.81 -7.98 -2.04
N ASP A 297 9.98 -8.86 -1.05
CA ASP A 297 9.86 -10.30 -1.29
C ASP A 297 8.41 -10.68 -1.63
N PHE A 298 7.45 -10.11 -0.89
CA PHE A 298 6.02 -10.27 -1.18
C PHE A 298 5.67 -9.75 -2.57
N GLN A 299 6.15 -8.55 -2.94
CA GLN A 299 5.92 -7.98 -4.27
C GLN A 299 6.49 -8.89 -5.37
N ARG A 300 7.71 -9.41 -5.21
CA ARG A 300 8.34 -10.28 -6.20
C ARG A 300 7.60 -11.60 -6.38
N GLU A 301 7.11 -12.19 -5.31
CA GLU A 301 6.34 -13.43 -5.38
C GLU A 301 4.96 -13.22 -6.01
N LEU A 302 4.29 -12.12 -5.66
CA LEU A 302 3.04 -11.71 -6.31
C LEU A 302 3.24 -11.43 -7.80
N ASP A 303 4.24 -10.63 -8.17
CA ASP A 303 4.56 -10.32 -9.57
C ASP A 303 4.81 -11.60 -10.37
N LYS A 304 5.60 -12.54 -9.81
CA LYS A 304 5.90 -13.82 -10.47
C LYS A 304 4.64 -14.62 -10.76
N ILE A 305 3.71 -14.69 -9.81
CA ILE A 305 2.45 -15.42 -10.00
C ILE A 305 1.55 -14.67 -10.97
N ASP A 306 1.42 -13.36 -10.83
CA ASP A 306 0.55 -12.52 -11.65
C ASP A 306 0.99 -12.47 -13.13
N GLU A 307 2.30 -12.41 -13.38
CA GLU A 307 2.91 -12.40 -14.72
C GLU A 307 2.96 -13.79 -15.36
N SER A 308 2.70 -14.87 -14.60
CA SER A 308 2.61 -16.23 -15.15
C SER A 308 1.28 -16.51 -15.88
N ARG A 309 0.36 -15.53 -15.89
CA ARG A 309 -0.93 -15.66 -16.57
C ARG A 309 -0.77 -15.76 -18.09
N VAL A 310 -1.58 -16.62 -18.70
CA VAL A 310 -1.78 -16.72 -20.14
C VAL A 310 -3.20 -16.24 -20.43
N ASP A 311 -3.33 -15.19 -21.24
CA ASP A 311 -4.61 -14.56 -21.60
C ASP A 311 -5.51 -14.22 -20.38
N GLY A 312 -4.88 -13.74 -19.30
CA GLY A 312 -5.57 -13.35 -18.06
C GLY A 312 -5.95 -14.53 -17.13
N ASN A 313 -5.49 -15.75 -17.41
CA ASN A 313 -5.76 -16.93 -16.58
C ASN A 313 -4.49 -17.72 -16.24
N TRP A 314 -4.55 -18.63 -15.27
CA TRP A 314 -3.45 -19.56 -14.95
C TRP A 314 -3.73 -20.93 -15.54
N LEU A 315 -2.69 -21.56 -16.06
CA LEU A 315 -2.73 -22.94 -16.51
C LEU A 315 -2.24 -23.86 -15.38
N ASP A 316 -2.82 -25.04 -15.27
CA ASP A 316 -2.27 -26.13 -14.47
C ASP A 316 -1.11 -26.83 -15.20
N ASP A 317 -0.59 -27.90 -14.59
CA ASP A 317 0.54 -28.66 -15.12
C ASP A 317 0.20 -29.42 -16.43
N GLU A 318 -1.09 -29.57 -16.75
CA GLU A 318 -1.60 -30.17 -17.99
C GLU A 318 -1.95 -29.12 -19.06
N GLY A 319 -1.74 -27.83 -18.75
CA GLY A 319 -2.06 -26.71 -19.64
C GLY A 319 -3.54 -26.31 -19.64
N GLN A 320 -4.34 -26.80 -18.69
CA GLN A 320 -5.76 -26.46 -18.58
C GLN A 320 -5.96 -25.15 -17.79
N PRO A 321 -6.84 -24.23 -18.27
CA PRO A 321 -7.09 -22.97 -17.60
C PRO A 321 -7.86 -23.17 -16.29
N ALA A 322 -7.55 -22.36 -15.29
CA ALA A 322 -8.29 -22.35 -14.04
C ALA A 322 -9.77 -22.01 -14.30
N GLU A 323 -10.67 -22.82 -13.74
CA GLU A 323 -12.10 -22.53 -13.79
C GLU A 323 -12.43 -21.21 -13.06
N LEU A 324 -13.60 -20.66 -13.35
CA LEU A 324 -14.02 -19.32 -12.90
C LEU A 324 -13.85 -19.11 -11.38
N TYR A 325 -14.18 -20.12 -10.57
CA TYR A 325 -14.05 -20.06 -9.12
C TYR A 325 -12.59 -19.87 -8.68
N VAL A 326 -11.71 -20.72 -9.21
CA VAL A 326 -10.28 -20.70 -8.89
C VAL A 326 -9.65 -19.40 -9.39
N GLN A 327 -9.87 -19.05 -10.67
CA GLN A 327 -9.31 -17.82 -11.26
C GLN A 327 -9.68 -16.58 -10.45
N ARG A 328 -10.97 -16.41 -10.09
CA ARG A 328 -11.43 -15.26 -9.30
C ARG A 328 -10.85 -15.24 -7.89
N THR A 329 -10.70 -16.42 -7.26
CA THR A 329 -10.11 -16.54 -5.93
C THR A 329 -8.64 -16.15 -5.93
N LEU A 330 -7.85 -16.64 -6.90
CA LEU A 330 -6.43 -16.27 -7.03
C LEU A 330 -6.27 -14.77 -7.31
N LEU A 331 -7.05 -14.20 -8.24
CA LEU A 331 -7.03 -12.76 -8.50
C LEU A 331 -7.45 -11.93 -7.27
N TYR A 332 -8.41 -12.41 -6.48
CA TYR A 332 -8.79 -11.76 -5.23
C TYR A 332 -7.61 -11.71 -4.25
N LEU A 333 -6.91 -12.81 -4.05
CA LEU A 333 -5.76 -12.87 -3.15
C LEU A 333 -4.62 -11.95 -3.60
N ILE A 334 -4.33 -11.91 -4.90
CA ILE A 334 -3.34 -10.98 -5.48
C ILE A 334 -3.73 -9.53 -5.20
N ARG A 335 -4.95 -9.13 -5.57
CA ARG A 335 -5.45 -7.77 -5.35
C ARG A 335 -5.43 -7.38 -3.88
N ARG A 336 -5.85 -8.29 -3.00
CA ARG A 336 -5.89 -8.04 -1.56
C ARG A 336 -4.48 -7.88 -1.00
N SER A 337 -3.53 -8.68 -1.45
CA SER A 337 -2.12 -8.60 -1.05
C SER A 337 -1.46 -7.29 -1.51
N TYR A 338 -1.64 -6.87 -2.77
CA TYR A 338 -1.19 -5.54 -3.20
C TYR A 338 -1.89 -4.42 -2.43
N GLY A 339 -3.16 -4.59 -2.05
CA GLY A 339 -3.87 -3.64 -1.21
C GLY A 339 -3.24 -3.47 0.17
N TYR A 340 -2.80 -4.56 0.81
CA TYR A 340 -2.05 -4.49 2.06
C TYR A 340 -0.65 -3.91 1.88
N ILE A 341 0.07 -4.26 0.82
CA ILE A 341 1.39 -3.67 0.50
C ILE A 341 1.27 -2.17 0.31
N TYR A 342 0.25 -1.71 -0.45
CA TYR A 342 -0.08 -0.30 -0.59
C TYR A 342 -0.35 0.36 0.77
N TYR A 343 -1.20 -0.25 1.60
CA TYR A 343 -1.51 0.25 2.93
C TYR A 343 -0.27 0.37 3.82
N LEU A 344 0.59 -0.65 3.84
CA LEU A 344 1.83 -0.66 4.64
C LEU A 344 2.81 0.42 4.17
N MET A 345 2.93 0.64 2.86
CA MET A 345 3.77 1.70 2.31
C MET A 345 3.26 3.11 2.66
N ILE A 346 1.97 3.39 2.52
CA ILE A 346 1.43 4.71 2.88
C ILE A 346 1.41 4.95 4.40
N SER A 347 1.55 3.90 5.20
CA SER A 347 1.65 3.98 6.67
C SER A 347 3.10 4.06 7.15
N SER A 348 4.08 4.13 6.23
CA SER A 348 5.50 4.27 6.59
C SER A 348 5.76 5.65 7.19
N GLU A 349 6.43 5.64 8.35
CA GLU A 349 6.71 6.84 9.12
C GLU A 349 7.98 7.53 8.58
N PRO A 350 8.07 8.88 8.62
CA PRO A 350 9.22 9.64 8.13
C PRO A 350 10.40 9.61 9.12
N VAL A 351 10.65 8.45 9.75
CA VAL A 351 11.72 8.24 10.72
C VAL A 351 12.49 6.98 10.39
N SER A 352 13.82 7.03 10.52
CA SER A 352 14.64 5.84 10.34
C SER A 352 14.34 4.76 11.37
N GLU A 353 14.64 3.51 11.03
CA GLU A 353 14.53 2.35 11.92
C GLU A 353 15.14 2.58 13.31
N ALA A 354 16.26 3.30 13.37
CA ALA A 354 16.95 3.64 14.61
C ALA A 354 16.11 4.50 15.57
N LEU A 355 15.21 5.34 15.06
CA LEU A 355 14.38 6.23 15.86
C LEU A 355 12.96 5.69 16.11
N LEU A 356 12.53 4.65 15.38
CA LEU A 356 11.20 4.06 15.56
C LEU A 356 10.85 3.72 17.02
N PRO A 357 11.76 3.16 17.85
CA PRO A 357 11.43 2.87 19.25
C PRO A 357 11.07 4.12 20.06
N ILE A 358 11.73 5.26 19.79
CA ILE A 358 11.47 6.52 20.46
C ILE A 358 10.19 7.15 19.91
N TYR A 359 10.07 7.18 18.59
CA TYR A 359 8.91 7.72 17.89
C TYR A 359 7.60 7.05 18.32
N ASN A 360 7.58 5.71 18.41
CA ASN A 360 6.39 4.95 18.85
C ASN A 360 6.02 5.22 20.32
N GLN A 361 7.03 5.40 21.20
CA GLN A 361 6.78 5.77 22.58
C GLN A 361 6.11 7.15 22.67
N LEU A 362 6.57 8.11 21.87
CA LEU A 362 5.99 9.45 21.81
C LEU A 362 4.59 9.45 21.19
N GLN A 363 4.35 8.68 20.12
CA GLN A 363 3.00 8.55 19.55
C GLN A 363 2.01 7.98 20.58
N THR A 364 2.42 6.94 21.32
CA THR A 364 1.61 6.35 22.39
C THR A 364 1.32 7.40 23.47
N LEU A 365 2.35 8.13 23.90
CA LEU A 365 2.22 9.16 24.92
C LEU A 365 1.28 10.29 24.47
N LYS A 366 1.41 10.77 23.22
CA LYS A 366 0.51 11.76 22.62
C LYS A 366 -0.94 11.31 22.66
N ARG A 367 -1.22 10.05 22.27
CA ARG A 367 -2.57 9.48 22.32
C ARG A 367 -3.12 9.48 23.75
N CYS A 368 -2.35 9.01 24.72
CA CYS A 368 -2.78 9.01 26.11
C CYS A 368 -3.03 10.44 26.64
N LEU A 369 -2.17 11.41 26.33
CA LEU A 369 -2.36 12.81 26.73
C LEU A 369 -3.62 13.42 26.09
N LEU A 370 -3.88 13.13 24.82
CA LEU A 370 -5.10 13.57 24.15
C LEU A 370 -6.36 12.90 24.73
N GLU A 371 -6.31 11.62 25.07
CA GLU A 371 -7.41 10.92 25.74
C GLU A 371 -7.72 11.53 27.12
N VAL A 372 -6.68 11.86 27.89
CA VAL A 372 -6.83 12.58 29.17
C VAL A 372 -7.49 13.93 28.94
N LYS A 373 -7.01 14.72 27.97
CA LYS A 373 -7.59 16.02 27.61
C LYS A 373 -9.07 15.90 27.21
N ASN A 374 -9.40 14.92 26.38
CA ASN A 374 -10.76 14.68 25.90
C ASN A 374 -11.70 14.15 26.99
N SER A 375 -11.15 13.52 28.04
CA SER A 375 -11.90 12.98 29.18
C SER A 375 -12.13 14.01 30.29
N GLY A 376 -11.86 15.29 30.03
CA GLY A 376 -12.04 16.38 31.00
C GLY A 376 -10.77 16.76 31.76
N GLY A 377 -9.60 16.25 31.36
CA GLY A 377 -8.32 16.54 31.99
C GLY A 377 -8.04 15.70 33.23
N VAL A 378 -7.18 16.21 34.11
CA VAL A 378 -6.81 15.58 35.39
C VAL A 378 -7.33 16.41 36.56
N SER A 379 -7.48 15.79 37.73
CA SER A 379 -7.93 16.50 38.94
C SER A 379 -6.77 17.12 39.72
N THR A 380 -5.57 16.56 39.60
CA THR A 380 -4.38 17.06 40.27
C THR A 380 -3.16 17.04 39.37
N VAL A 381 -2.23 17.98 39.57
CA VAL A 381 -0.95 18.01 38.81
C VAL A 381 -0.13 16.71 39.00
N ARG A 382 -0.32 16.00 40.12
CA ARG A 382 0.37 14.73 40.41
C ARG A 382 0.00 13.62 39.42
N GLU A 383 -1.22 13.63 38.88
CA GLU A 383 -1.65 12.66 37.87
C GLU A 383 -0.88 12.81 36.55
N LEU A 384 -0.26 13.97 36.30
CA LEU A 384 0.60 14.20 35.14
C LEU A 384 2.04 13.69 35.32
N TYR A 385 2.45 13.33 36.54
CA TYR A 385 3.84 12.94 36.83
C TYR A 385 4.32 11.74 36.00
N PRO A 386 3.53 10.67 35.78
CA PRO A 386 3.97 9.56 34.92
C PRO A 386 4.30 10.02 33.50
N TYR A 387 3.50 10.94 32.93
CA TYR A 387 3.72 11.50 31.60
C TYR A 387 4.97 12.38 31.56
N SER A 388 5.10 13.31 32.51
CA SER A 388 6.26 14.19 32.62
C SER A 388 7.57 13.40 32.82
N MET A 389 7.56 12.39 33.69
CA MET A 389 8.72 11.51 33.89
C MET A 389 9.10 10.77 32.61
N LYS A 390 8.12 10.26 31.86
CA LYS A 390 8.39 9.60 30.59
C LYS A 390 8.95 10.56 29.53
N LEU A 391 8.41 11.78 29.43
CA LEU A 391 8.90 12.81 28.53
C LEU A 391 10.35 13.19 28.82
N HIS A 392 10.66 13.51 30.08
CA HIS A 392 12.03 13.83 30.47
C HIS A 392 12.97 12.64 30.30
N SER A 393 12.50 11.40 30.53
CA SER A 393 13.29 10.20 30.25
C SER A 393 13.65 10.07 28.76
N ILE A 394 12.74 10.40 27.86
CA ILE A 394 12.99 10.39 26.40
C ILE A 394 13.91 11.56 26.03
N ASP A 395 13.64 12.75 26.55
CA ASP A 395 14.44 13.95 26.32
C ASP A 395 15.92 13.75 26.71
N ASN A 396 16.15 13.12 27.87
CA ASN A 396 17.50 12.80 28.37
C ASN A 396 18.27 11.78 27.50
N MET A 397 17.63 11.13 26.52
CA MET A 397 18.33 10.29 25.54
C MET A 397 19.07 11.15 24.49
N ARG A 398 18.80 12.45 24.42
CA ARG A 398 19.44 13.37 23.47
C ARG A 398 20.85 13.73 23.93
N VAL A 399 21.77 13.80 22.97
CA VAL A 399 23.14 14.32 23.13
C VAL A 399 23.24 15.58 22.28
N ASP A 400 23.62 16.71 22.89
CA ASP A 400 23.64 18.04 22.25
C ASP A 400 22.33 18.38 21.51
N GLY A 401 21.19 18.00 22.12
CA GLY A 401 19.86 18.24 21.59
C GLY A 401 19.41 17.29 20.47
N LYS A 402 20.17 16.22 20.17
CA LYS A 402 19.88 15.27 19.08
C LYS A 402 19.83 13.83 19.58
N PHE A 403 18.99 13.00 18.97
CA PHE A 403 19.02 11.55 19.21
C PHE A 403 20.15 10.93 18.38
N MET A 404 21.16 10.37 19.03
CA MET A 404 22.37 9.83 18.39
C MET A 404 22.40 8.30 18.45
N VAL A 405 22.96 7.66 17.43
CA VAL A 405 23.34 6.24 17.48
C VAL A 405 24.83 6.14 17.19
N GLY A 406 25.63 5.87 18.23
CA GLY A 406 27.08 6.03 18.14
C GLY A 406 27.43 7.49 17.83
N ASN A 407 28.12 7.72 16.71
CA ASN A 407 28.46 9.05 16.22
C ASN A 407 27.52 9.55 15.10
N ASP A 408 26.54 8.74 14.71
CA ASP A 408 25.64 9.05 13.60
C ASP A 408 24.36 9.72 14.12
N ILE A 409 23.85 10.68 13.34
CA ILE A 409 22.53 11.29 13.53
C ILE A 409 21.57 10.56 12.59
N PRO A 410 20.66 9.71 13.08
CA PRO A 410 19.70 9.02 12.22
C PRO A 410 18.66 9.98 11.64
N GLU A 411 18.15 9.68 10.45
CA GLU A 411 17.09 10.45 9.79
C GLU A 411 15.78 10.43 10.61
N GLY A 412 15.01 11.51 10.48
CA GLY A 412 13.75 11.70 11.21
C GLY A 412 13.87 12.47 12.53
N GLN A 413 15.04 13.04 12.84
CA GLN A 413 15.26 13.85 14.06
C GLN A 413 14.23 14.95 14.24
N GLY A 414 13.91 15.66 13.15
CA GLY A 414 12.94 16.75 13.16
C GLY A 414 11.58 16.26 13.61
N SER A 415 11.08 15.19 12.99
CA SER A 415 9.78 14.59 13.32
C SER A 415 9.71 14.06 14.75
N VAL A 416 10.77 13.42 15.25
CA VAL A 416 10.81 12.95 16.66
C VAL A 416 10.87 14.13 17.63
N SER A 417 11.65 15.17 17.31
CA SER A 417 11.81 16.35 18.16
C SER A 417 10.53 17.19 18.21
N GLU A 418 9.86 17.35 17.07
CA GLU A 418 8.55 18.00 16.96
C GLU A 418 7.50 17.24 17.77
N LEU A 419 7.41 15.91 17.59
CA LEU A 419 6.46 15.10 18.34
C LEU A 419 6.73 15.12 19.86
N LEU A 420 8.01 15.16 20.27
CA LEU A 420 8.39 15.32 21.66
C LEU A 420 7.94 16.69 22.21
N ALA A 421 8.15 17.77 21.44
CA ALA A 421 7.71 19.11 21.80
C ALA A 421 6.18 19.17 21.93
N GLU A 422 5.43 18.64 20.97
CA GLU A 422 3.97 18.56 21.03
C GLU A 422 3.48 17.82 22.29
N CYS A 423 4.15 16.74 22.70
CA CYS A 423 3.77 16.03 23.92
C CYS A 423 4.06 16.85 25.18
N PHE A 424 5.17 17.62 25.22
CA PHE A 424 5.43 18.57 26.29
C PHE A 424 4.37 19.68 26.32
N ASP A 425 3.99 20.22 25.18
CA ASP A 425 2.95 21.26 25.06
C ASP A 425 1.59 20.73 25.55
N LEU A 426 1.16 19.54 25.11
CA LEU A 426 -0.06 18.91 25.61
C LEU A 426 -0.04 18.67 27.12
N SER A 427 1.10 18.20 27.66
CA SER A 427 1.26 18.01 29.10
C SER A 427 1.23 19.34 29.86
N TYR A 428 1.75 20.42 29.28
CA TYR A 428 1.74 21.75 29.87
C TYR A 428 0.33 22.35 29.85
N GLU A 429 -0.39 22.25 28.74
CA GLU A 429 -1.80 22.66 28.62
C GLU A 429 -2.68 21.99 29.70
N LEU A 430 -2.54 20.67 29.87
CA LEU A 430 -3.26 19.93 30.91
C LEU A 430 -2.93 20.42 32.32
N ARG A 431 -1.66 20.78 32.56
CA ARG A 431 -1.22 21.30 33.86
C ARG A 431 -1.81 22.68 34.13
N VAL A 432 -1.75 23.59 33.15
CA VAL A 432 -2.33 24.93 33.26
C VAL A 432 -3.84 24.83 33.53
N ALA A 433 -4.54 23.95 32.82
CA ALA A 433 -5.98 23.72 33.03
C ALA A 433 -6.32 23.27 34.46
N VAL A 434 -5.41 22.61 35.17
CA VAL A 434 -5.58 22.22 36.58
C VAL A 434 -5.27 23.38 37.51
N GLU A 435 -4.23 24.15 37.23
CA GLU A 435 -3.83 25.33 38.02
C GLU A 435 -4.87 26.47 37.90
N GLU A 436 -5.61 26.54 36.79
CA GLU A 436 -6.71 27.48 36.55
C GLU A 436 -8.07 27.00 37.08
N GLN A 437 -8.19 25.74 37.52
CA GLN A 437 -9.40 25.31 38.23
C GLN A 437 -9.51 26.12 39.52
N PRO A 438 -10.65 26.79 39.78
CA PRO A 438 -10.83 27.50 41.04
C PRO A 438 -10.65 26.48 42.16
N ALA A 439 -9.76 26.79 43.10
CA ALA A 439 -9.63 26.01 44.32
C ALA A 439 -11.04 25.81 44.86
N VAL A 440 -11.54 24.57 44.84
CA VAL A 440 -12.81 24.25 45.46
C VAL A 440 -12.63 24.65 46.91
N THR A 441 -13.18 25.79 47.27
CA THR A 441 -13.28 26.23 48.65
C THR A 441 -14.10 25.15 49.34
N ALA A 442 -13.41 24.25 50.02
CA ALA A 442 -14.00 23.36 50.99
C ALA A 442 -14.43 24.24 52.17
N ASP A 443 -15.55 24.94 52.02
CA ASP A 443 -16.21 25.65 53.09
C ASP A 443 -17.71 25.41 53.03
N ALA A 444 -18.20 24.85 54.16
CA ALA A 444 -19.56 24.63 54.64
C ALA A 444 -20.37 23.43 54.12
#